data_AF-A0A8H4W6Q0-F1
#
_entry.id   AF-A0A8H4W6Q0-F1
#
_cell.length_a   1.000
_cell.length_b   1.000
_cell.length_c   1.000
_cell.angle_alpha   90.00
_cell.angle_beta   90.00
_cell.angle_gamma   90.00
#
_symmetry.space_group_name_H-M   'P 1'
#
loop_
_entity.id
_entity.type
_entity.pdbx_description
1 polymer ?
#
loop_
_entity_poly.entity_id
_entity_poly.type
_entity_poly.pdbx_seq_one_letter_code
_entity_poly.pdbx_strand_id
1 'polypeptide(L)'
;MSRILLISSNTHLSKDILSALLQLPDTLIAQIFIAAKDVPTARKAIPSNPLLTFLKDSGPHSILARTGPIDALFYLTPNGSSLPQSRELIDVALAQGVPHFVLASIDHGSTAELTGIRPLDVPSQTEQYLKSQSEGTGTSWTILQRAQWMDNISDEFMDDVFATLWAGLPKGKKMQLIRGSGGMRWWVWLGMN
;
A
#
# COMPACT_ATOMS: atom_id res chain seq x y z
N MET A 1 3.52 -22.40 -0.83
CA MET A 1 3.34 -21.46 0.29
C MET A 1 4.02 -20.17 -0.10
N SER A 2 3.33 -19.04 0.03
CA SER A 2 3.78 -17.75 -0.49
C SER A 2 4.61 -16.97 0.52
N ARG A 3 5.60 -16.24 0.02
CA ARG A 3 6.45 -15.30 0.76
C ARG A 3 6.11 -13.89 0.31
N ILE A 4 5.70 -13.05 1.24
CA ILE A 4 5.16 -11.72 0.95
C ILE A 4 6.05 -10.67 1.58
N LEU A 5 6.42 -9.63 0.82
CA LEU A 5 7.09 -8.45 1.35
C LEU A 5 6.10 -7.29 1.48
N LEU A 6 5.95 -6.77 2.69
CA LEU A 6 5.16 -5.59 3.00
C LEU A 6 6.11 -4.41 3.28
N ILE A 7 6.03 -3.39 2.42
CA ILE A 7 6.72 -2.11 2.59
C ILE A 7 5.65 -1.05 2.86
N SER A 8 5.66 -0.51 4.08
CA SER A 8 4.70 0.51 4.46
C SER A 8 5.28 1.44 5.51
N SER A 9 5.01 2.73 5.35
CA SER A 9 5.34 3.76 6.35
C SER A 9 4.22 4.03 7.34
N ASN A 10 2.99 3.58 7.04
CA ASN A 10 1.82 3.85 7.86
C ASN A 10 1.44 2.60 8.66
N THR A 11 1.51 2.70 9.98
CA THR A 11 1.30 1.59 10.91
C THR A 11 -0.12 1.04 10.86
N HIS A 12 -1.13 1.84 10.50
CA HIS A 12 -2.53 1.40 10.49
C HIS A 12 -2.84 0.48 9.30
N LEU A 13 -2.53 0.89 8.06
CA LEU A 13 -2.76 0.02 6.89
C LEU A 13 -2.00 -1.28 6.99
N SER A 14 -0.76 -1.19 7.48
CA SER A 14 0.10 -2.36 7.68
C SER A 14 -0.55 -3.36 8.64
N LYS A 15 -1.21 -2.88 9.70
CA LYS A 15 -1.91 -3.73 10.66
C LYS A 15 -3.13 -4.40 10.06
N ASP A 16 -3.91 -3.71 9.23
CA ASP A 16 -5.12 -4.29 8.63
C ASP A 16 -4.78 -5.33 7.57
N ILE A 17 -3.81 -5.03 6.69
CA ILE A 17 -3.27 -5.99 5.72
C ILE A 17 -2.72 -7.20 6.45
N LEU A 18 -1.90 -6.96 7.47
CA LEU A 18 -1.30 -8.03 8.23
C LEU A 18 -2.37 -8.88 8.94
N SER A 19 -3.37 -8.24 9.55
CA SER A 19 -4.46 -8.96 10.22
C SER A 19 -5.25 -9.82 9.25
N ALA A 20 -5.44 -9.38 8.01
CA ALA A 20 -6.11 -10.15 6.97
C ALA A 20 -5.22 -11.30 6.47
N LEU A 21 -3.93 -11.07 6.25
CA LEU A 21 -2.97 -12.10 5.85
C LEU A 21 -2.83 -13.18 6.94
N LEU A 22 -2.77 -12.81 8.21
CA LEU A 22 -2.68 -13.76 9.33
C LEU A 22 -3.97 -14.54 9.59
N GLN A 23 -5.09 -14.16 8.96
CA GLN A 23 -6.34 -14.93 8.98
C GLN A 23 -6.42 -15.97 7.86
N LEU A 24 -5.53 -15.89 6.85
CA LEU A 24 -5.45 -16.91 5.82
C LEU A 24 -4.92 -18.21 6.40
N PRO A 25 -5.34 -19.38 5.88
CA PRO A 25 -4.80 -20.66 6.30
C PRO A 25 -3.27 -20.67 6.25
N ASP A 26 -2.62 -21.18 7.32
CA ASP A 26 -1.15 -21.27 7.43
C ASP A 26 -0.50 -22.06 6.28
N THR A 27 -1.29 -22.85 5.54
CA THR A 27 -0.85 -23.57 4.34
C THR A 27 -0.62 -22.66 3.12
N LEU A 28 -1.11 -21.42 3.16
CA LEU A 28 -1.00 -20.47 2.06
C LEU A 28 0.20 -19.53 2.21
N ILE A 29 0.59 -19.17 3.43
CA ILE A 29 1.66 -18.19 3.70
C ILE A 29 2.82 -18.85 4.45
N ALA A 30 4.01 -18.84 3.84
CA ALA A 30 5.23 -19.29 4.49
C ALA A 30 5.88 -18.18 5.34
N GLN A 31 5.86 -16.94 4.86
CA GLN A 31 6.60 -15.85 5.50
C GLN A 31 6.07 -14.48 5.08
N ILE A 32 6.04 -13.55 6.03
CA ILE A 32 5.71 -12.14 5.80
C ILE A 32 6.89 -11.29 6.27
N PHE A 33 7.52 -10.59 5.32
CA PHE A 33 8.55 -9.61 5.60
C PHE A 33 7.94 -8.24 5.81
N ILE A 34 8.33 -7.55 6.88
CA ILE A 34 7.89 -6.19 7.18
C ILE A 34 9.11 -5.28 7.12
N ALA A 35 9.21 -4.46 6.08
CA ALA A 35 10.24 -3.44 5.97
C ALA A 35 9.79 -2.16 6.70
N ALA A 36 10.53 -1.76 7.74
CA ALA A 36 10.21 -0.60 8.55
C ALA A 36 11.43 0.29 8.80
N LYS A 37 11.24 1.61 8.75
CA LYS A 37 12.28 2.57 9.15
C LYS A 37 12.68 2.41 10.61
N ASP A 38 11.74 2.11 11.51
CA ASP A 38 12.01 1.83 12.93
C ASP A 38 11.45 0.45 13.29
N VAL A 39 12.33 -0.54 13.29
CA VAL A 39 11.99 -1.94 13.61
C VAL A 39 11.53 -2.11 15.06
N PRO A 40 12.20 -1.56 16.09
CA PRO A 40 11.71 -1.57 17.46
C PRO A 40 10.27 -1.07 17.61
N THR A 41 9.95 0.08 17.00
CA THR A 41 8.59 0.65 17.07
C THR A 41 7.58 -0.23 16.34
N ALA A 42 7.91 -0.73 15.15
CA ALA A 42 7.05 -1.64 14.40
C ALA A 42 6.77 -2.95 15.18
N ARG A 43 7.80 -3.52 15.83
CA ARG A 43 7.66 -4.73 16.65
C ARG A 43 6.78 -4.53 17.88
N LYS A 44 6.77 -3.34 18.48
CA LYS A 44 5.86 -3.02 19.59
C LYS A 44 4.42 -2.85 19.11
N ALA A 45 4.22 -2.33 17.90
CA ALA A 45 2.91 -2.04 17.36
C ALA A 45 2.19 -3.27 16.78
N ILE A 46 2.93 -4.33 16.46
CA ILE A 46 2.43 -5.52 15.76
C ILE A 46 2.57 -6.75 16.69
N PRO A 47 1.50 -7.54 16.90
CA PRO A 47 1.58 -8.76 17.70
C PRO A 47 2.64 -9.73 17.17
N SER A 48 3.34 -10.40 18.09
CA SER A 48 4.32 -11.42 17.72
C SER A 48 3.65 -12.58 17.00
N ASN A 49 4.20 -13.01 15.87
CA ASN A 49 3.74 -14.15 15.10
C ASN A 49 4.93 -14.81 14.39
N PRO A 50 5.02 -16.16 14.37
CA PRO A 50 6.16 -16.89 13.80
C PRO A 50 6.35 -16.65 12.29
N LEU A 51 5.32 -16.24 11.55
CA LEU A 51 5.41 -15.93 10.13
C LEU A 51 6.08 -14.57 9.87
N LEU A 52 6.25 -13.72 10.89
CA LEU A 52 6.70 -12.34 10.73
C LEU A 52 8.21 -12.19 10.84
N THR A 53 8.82 -11.59 9.82
CA THR A 53 10.23 -11.19 9.81
C THR A 53 10.34 -9.69 9.59
N PHE A 54 10.88 -8.97 10.58
CA PHE A 54 11.07 -7.53 10.49
C PHE A 54 12.43 -7.19 9.89
N LEU A 55 12.43 -6.33 8.87
CA LEU A 55 13.61 -5.81 8.20
C LEU A 55 13.70 -4.31 8.41
N LYS A 56 14.91 -3.81 8.68
CA LYS A 56 15.19 -2.38 8.62
C LYS A 56 15.08 -1.93 7.16
N ASP A 57 14.26 -0.92 6.92
CA ASP A 57 14.21 -0.24 5.63
C ASP A 57 15.45 0.65 5.47
N SER A 58 16.35 0.20 4.60
CA SER A 58 17.56 0.91 4.18
C SER A 58 17.56 1.18 2.67
N GLY A 59 16.38 1.13 2.04
CA GLY A 59 16.19 1.31 0.59
C GLY A 59 15.84 0.02 -0.17
N PRO A 60 15.33 0.16 -1.41
CA PRO A 60 14.73 -0.95 -2.16
C PRO A 60 15.66 -2.14 -2.39
N HIS A 61 16.86 -1.88 -2.89
CA HIS A 61 17.87 -2.89 -3.16
C HIS A 61 18.23 -3.72 -1.92
N SER A 62 18.44 -3.05 -0.78
CA SER A 62 18.85 -3.73 0.45
C SER A 62 17.73 -4.55 1.08
N ILE A 63 16.47 -4.10 0.98
CA ILE A 63 15.34 -4.87 1.51
C ILE A 63 15.15 -6.14 0.69
N LEU A 64 15.07 -5.99 -0.64
CA LEU A 64 14.79 -7.10 -1.55
C LEU A 64 15.93 -8.13 -1.59
N ALA A 65 17.19 -7.70 -1.44
CA ALA A 65 18.32 -8.62 -1.27
C ALA A 65 18.22 -9.48 0.00
N ARG A 66 17.55 -8.99 1.05
CA ARG A 66 17.45 -9.68 2.36
C ARG A 66 16.25 -10.61 2.47
N THR A 67 15.26 -10.50 1.60
CA THR A 67 14.11 -11.41 1.58
C THR A 67 14.43 -12.71 0.83
N GLY A 68 15.35 -12.66 -0.13
CA GLY A 68 15.42 -13.69 -1.18
C GLY A 68 14.16 -13.65 -2.05
N PRO A 69 13.87 -14.72 -2.82
CA PRO A 69 12.70 -14.76 -3.71
C PRO A 69 11.38 -14.58 -2.94
N ILE A 70 10.55 -13.67 -3.41
CA ILE A 70 9.21 -13.40 -2.88
C ILE A 70 8.17 -13.60 -3.99
N ASP A 71 6.98 -14.03 -3.60
CA ASP A 71 5.87 -14.27 -4.53
C ASP A 71 5.02 -13.01 -4.74
N ALA A 72 5.00 -12.12 -3.75
CA ALA A 72 4.31 -10.85 -3.85
C ALA A 72 5.00 -9.73 -3.07
N LEU A 73 4.93 -8.51 -3.61
CA LEU A 73 5.34 -7.28 -2.94
C LEU A 73 4.13 -6.37 -2.77
N PHE A 74 3.86 -5.97 -1.53
CA PHE A 74 2.86 -4.97 -1.20
C PHE A 74 3.54 -3.65 -0.85
N TYR A 75 3.33 -2.63 -1.68
CA TYR A 75 3.88 -1.29 -1.51
C TYR A 75 2.78 -0.30 -1.22
N LEU A 76 2.81 0.27 -0.01
CA LEU A 76 2.05 1.48 0.28
C LEU A 76 2.96 2.69 0.10
N THR A 77 2.60 3.57 -0.82
CA THR A 77 3.30 4.85 -1.03
C THR A 77 3.32 5.66 0.28
N PRO A 78 4.49 5.86 0.90
CA PRO A 78 4.60 6.66 2.11
C PRO A 78 4.16 8.11 1.91
N ASN A 79 3.55 8.72 2.93
CA ASN A 79 3.47 10.18 2.99
C ASN A 79 4.88 10.78 2.88
N GLY A 80 5.12 11.59 1.84
CA GLY A 80 6.44 12.17 1.57
C GLY A 80 7.43 11.27 0.80
N SER A 81 7.01 10.11 0.27
CA SER A 81 7.88 9.37 -0.66
C SER A 81 8.08 10.15 -1.95
N SER A 82 9.30 10.14 -2.46
CA SER A 82 9.61 10.74 -3.74
C SER A 82 9.32 9.75 -4.88
N LEU A 83 8.97 10.30 -6.04
CA LEU A 83 8.78 9.48 -7.24
C LEU A 83 10.03 8.65 -7.60
N PRO A 84 11.27 9.17 -7.50
CA PRO A 84 12.46 8.36 -7.72
C PRO A 84 12.55 7.12 -6.83
N GLN A 85 12.24 7.22 -5.54
CA GLN A 85 12.27 6.06 -4.63
C GLN A 85 11.21 5.01 -5.01
N SER A 86 10.05 5.46 -5.45
CA SER A 86 8.95 4.57 -5.87
C SER A 86 9.31 3.83 -7.16
N ARG A 87 9.93 4.53 -8.13
CA ARG A 87 10.42 3.95 -9.37
C ARG A 87 11.54 2.95 -9.13
N GLU A 88 12.53 3.30 -8.31
CA GLU A 88 13.62 2.41 -7.95
C GLU A 88 13.08 1.10 -7.34
N LEU A 89 12.08 1.18 -6.46
CA LEU A 89 11.47 -0.02 -5.90
C LEU A 89 10.80 -0.91 -6.96
N ILE A 90 10.10 -0.30 -7.90
CA ILE A 90 9.46 -1.02 -9.02
C ILE A 90 10.54 -1.69 -9.88
N ASP A 91 11.58 -0.96 -10.27
CA ASP A 91 12.65 -1.48 -11.12
C ASP A 91 13.35 -2.67 -10.46
N VAL A 92 13.67 -2.58 -9.17
CA VAL A 92 14.32 -3.68 -8.43
C VAL A 92 13.39 -4.89 -8.30
N ALA A 93 12.10 -4.67 -8.02
CA ALA A 93 11.13 -5.76 -7.92
C ALA A 93 10.97 -6.49 -9.26
N LEU A 94 10.88 -5.75 -10.36
CA LEU A 94 10.78 -6.32 -11.71
C LEU A 94 12.07 -7.05 -12.11
N ALA A 95 13.24 -6.47 -11.82
CA ALA A 95 14.53 -7.09 -12.09
C ALA A 95 14.74 -8.41 -11.31
N GLN A 96 14.15 -8.52 -10.13
CA GLN A 96 14.15 -9.76 -9.34
C GLN A 96 13.05 -10.75 -9.74
N GLY A 97 12.20 -10.39 -10.71
CA GLY A 97 11.12 -11.25 -11.20
C GLY A 97 10.04 -11.51 -10.16
N VAL A 98 9.72 -10.52 -9.31
CA VAL A 98 8.62 -10.63 -8.33
C VAL A 98 7.31 -10.91 -9.08
N PRO A 99 6.62 -12.04 -8.83
CA PRO A 99 5.47 -12.44 -9.66
C PRO A 99 4.25 -11.50 -9.57
N HIS A 100 4.00 -10.92 -8.39
CA HIS A 100 2.85 -10.04 -8.18
C HIS A 100 3.22 -8.78 -7.39
N PHE A 101 2.88 -7.61 -7.93
CA PHE A 101 3.10 -6.31 -7.29
C PHE A 101 1.77 -5.65 -6.92
N VAL A 102 1.54 -5.42 -5.62
CA VAL A 102 0.36 -4.71 -5.12
C VAL A 102 0.75 -3.30 -4.71
N LEU A 103 0.22 -2.30 -5.40
CA LEU A 103 0.41 -0.88 -5.08
C LEU A 103 -0.83 -0.33 -4.38
N ALA A 104 -0.70 0.10 -3.13
CA ALA A 104 -1.72 0.89 -2.47
C ALA A 104 -1.53 2.38 -2.81
N SER A 105 -2.31 2.86 -3.77
CA SER A 105 -2.34 4.24 -4.25
C SER A 105 -3.51 5.02 -3.64
N ILE A 106 -3.59 6.33 -3.85
CA ILE A 106 -4.73 7.15 -3.42
C ILE A 106 -5.79 7.23 -4.52
N ASP A 107 -7.05 7.39 -4.12
CA ASP A 107 -8.14 7.71 -5.04
C ASP A 107 -7.98 9.15 -5.55
N HIS A 108 -7.95 9.30 -6.87
CA HIS A 108 -7.80 10.59 -7.57
C HIS A 108 -9.13 11.28 -7.83
N GLY A 109 -10.25 10.64 -7.44
CA GLY A 109 -11.61 11.08 -7.68
C GLY A 109 -12.02 11.01 -9.16
N SER A 110 -13.33 11.16 -9.40
CA SER A 110 -13.92 11.14 -10.76
C SER A 110 -13.38 12.23 -11.69
N THR A 111 -12.65 13.21 -11.18
CA THR A 111 -12.14 14.35 -11.97
C THR A 111 -11.09 13.91 -13.00
N ALA A 112 -10.30 12.88 -12.70
CA ALA A 112 -9.36 12.30 -13.66
C ALA A 112 -10.08 11.62 -14.84
N GLU A 113 -11.24 11.00 -14.58
CA GLU A 113 -12.09 10.39 -15.62
C GLU A 113 -12.86 11.45 -16.42
N LEU A 114 -13.30 12.53 -15.77
CA LEU A 114 -14.07 13.61 -16.38
C LEU A 114 -13.22 14.55 -17.25
N THR A 115 -11.94 14.73 -16.91
CA THR A 115 -11.04 15.64 -17.63
C THR A 115 -10.03 14.92 -18.52
N GLY A 116 -9.87 13.60 -18.34
CA GLY A 116 -8.78 12.84 -18.94
C GLY A 116 -7.39 13.22 -18.42
N ILE A 117 -7.30 14.19 -17.50
CA ILE A 117 -6.06 14.68 -16.92
C ILE A 117 -5.92 14.03 -15.55
N ARG A 118 -5.04 13.04 -15.47
CA ARG A 118 -4.68 12.42 -14.20
C ARG A 118 -3.76 13.38 -13.42
N PRO A 119 -3.90 13.49 -12.09
CA PRO A 119 -3.02 14.32 -11.27
C PRO A 119 -1.53 14.01 -11.52
N LEU A 120 -0.67 15.03 -11.57
CA LEU A 120 0.79 14.87 -11.63
C LEU A 120 1.39 14.59 -10.24
N ASP A 121 0.62 14.00 -9.33
CA ASP A 121 1.11 13.64 -8.02
C ASP A 121 1.94 12.35 -8.04
N VAL A 122 2.71 12.12 -6.97
CA VAL A 122 3.59 10.95 -6.87
C VAL A 122 2.80 9.63 -7.01
N PRO A 123 1.63 9.44 -6.36
CA PRO A 123 0.87 8.21 -6.50
C PRO A 123 0.40 7.93 -7.93
N SER A 124 -0.18 8.91 -8.65
CA SER A 124 -0.57 8.72 -10.05
C SER A 124 0.59 8.38 -10.95
N GLN A 125 1.72 9.09 -10.80
CA GLN A 125 2.91 8.82 -11.61
C GLN A 125 3.53 7.46 -11.29
N THR A 126 3.42 7.00 -10.06
CA THR A 126 3.88 5.67 -9.63
C THR A 126 2.97 4.57 -10.20
N GLU A 127 1.65 4.76 -10.21
CA GLU A 127 0.72 3.85 -10.89
C GLU A 127 1.04 3.69 -12.37
N GLN A 128 1.22 4.80 -13.08
CA GLN A 128 1.56 4.78 -14.51
C GLN A 128 2.90 4.09 -14.76
N TYR A 129 3.89 4.37 -13.90
CA TYR A 129 5.20 3.75 -14.01
C TYR A 129 5.15 2.24 -13.77
N LEU A 130 4.42 1.78 -12.73
CA LEU A 130 4.25 0.35 -12.47
C LEU A 130 3.62 -0.35 -13.67
N LYS A 131 2.55 0.23 -14.24
CA LYS A 131 1.89 -0.32 -15.43
C LYS A 131 2.86 -0.45 -16.60
N SER A 132 3.53 0.64 -16.97
CA SER A 132 4.41 0.67 -18.14
C SER A 132 5.63 -0.21 -17.98
N GLN A 133 6.25 -0.25 -16.80
CA GLN A 133 7.43 -1.09 -16.58
C GLN A 133 7.08 -2.58 -16.44
N SER A 134 5.85 -2.92 -16.05
CA SER A 134 5.42 -4.32 -15.99
C SER A 134 5.07 -4.90 -17.36
N GLU A 135 4.81 -4.06 -18.37
CA GLU A 135 4.52 -4.51 -19.73
C GLU A 135 5.68 -5.34 -20.30
N GLY A 136 5.35 -6.52 -20.85
CA GLY A 136 6.36 -7.45 -21.38
C GLY A 136 7.15 -8.20 -20.31
N THR A 137 6.89 -7.97 -19.02
CA THR A 137 7.46 -8.77 -17.93
C THR A 137 6.51 -9.91 -17.52
N GLY A 138 7.01 -10.88 -16.76
CA GLY A 138 6.17 -11.89 -16.09
C GLY A 138 5.47 -11.39 -14.83
N THR A 139 5.62 -10.11 -14.47
CA THR A 139 5.07 -9.52 -13.25
C THR A 139 3.66 -9.04 -13.49
N SER A 140 2.72 -9.57 -12.72
CA SER A 140 1.34 -9.05 -12.65
C SER A 140 1.24 -7.96 -11.59
N TRP A 141 0.26 -7.06 -11.70
CA TRP A 141 0.07 -5.98 -10.73
C TRP A 141 -1.39 -5.78 -10.34
N THR A 142 -1.58 -5.31 -9.11
CA THR A 142 -2.87 -4.83 -8.59
C THR A 142 -2.67 -3.45 -8.01
N ILE A 143 -3.50 -2.49 -8.41
CA ILE A 143 -3.50 -1.13 -7.84
C ILE A 143 -4.75 -0.97 -6.99
N LEU A 144 -4.56 -0.75 -5.69
CA LEU A 144 -5.61 -0.48 -4.74
C LEU A 144 -5.72 1.04 -4.55
N GLN A 145 -6.75 1.65 -5.12
CA GLN A 145 -7.03 3.08 -4.94
C GLN A 145 -7.88 3.27 -3.68
N ARG A 146 -7.27 3.79 -2.62
CA ARG A 146 -7.96 4.07 -1.34
C ARG A 146 -8.48 5.50 -1.32
N ALA A 147 -9.75 5.66 -0.97
CA ALA A 147 -10.33 6.95 -0.59
C ALA A 147 -9.77 7.44 0.77
N GLN A 148 -10.14 8.66 1.17
CA GLN A 148 -9.64 9.23 2.42
C GLN A 148 -10.04 8.38 3.65
N TRP A 149 -9.11 8.29 4.60
CA TRP A 149 -9.33 7.52 5.82
C TRP A 149 -10.13 8.32 6.83
N MET A 150 -11.13 7.69 7.44
CA MET A 150 -11.78 8.22 8.64
C MET A 150 -10.81 8.30 9.81
N ASP A 151 -9.82 7.41 9.87
CA ASP A 151 -8.84 7.37 10.97
C ASP A 151 -7.81 8.52 10.89
N ASN A 152 -7.79 9.27 9.77
CA ASN A 152 -7.05 10.53 9.66
C ASN A 152 -7.85 11.74 10.19
N ILE A 153 -9.11 11.52 10.61
CA ILE A 153 -9.95 12.52 11.29
C ILE A 153 -9.68 12.34 12.79
N SER A 154 -8.93 13.25 13.37
CA SER A 154 -8.53 13.30 14.79
C SER A 154 -8.66 14.73 15.31
N ASP A 155 -9.04 14.95 16.58
CA ASP A 155 -9.30 16.27 17.22
C ASP A 155 -8.12 17.30 17.17
N GLU A 156 -7.65 17.64 15.99
CA GLU A 156 -6.52 18.50 15.66
C GLU A 156 -6.91 19.41 14.48
N PHE A 157 -6.15 20.47 14.25
CA PHE A 157 -6.43 21.53 13.26
C PHE A 157 -6.80 21.04 11.84
N MET A 158 -6.31 19.87 11.42
CA MET A 158 -6.62 19.30 10.11
C MET A 158 -8.08 18.82 10.00
N ASP A 159 -8.76 18.57 11.11
CA ASP A 159 -10.18 18.21 11.15
C ASP A 159 -11.08 19.41 10.90
N ASP A 160 -10.75 20.58 11.46
CA ASP A 160 -11.51 21.80 11.17
C ASP A 160 -11.37 22.17 9.69
N VAL A 161 -10.18 21.99 9.12
CA VAL A 161 -9.95 22.16 7.68
C VAL A 161 -10.74 21.12 6.89
N PHE A 162 -10.72 19.85 7.29
CA PHE A 162 -11.48 18.79 6.64
C PHE A 162 -13.00 19.03 6.73
N ALA A 163 -13.52 19.39 7.89
CA ALA A 163 -14.93 19.72 8.13
C ALA A 163 -15.35 20.94 7.31
N THR A 164 -14.49 21.95 7.19
CA THR A 164 -14.73 23.12 6.33
C THR A 164 -14.77 22.75 4.85
N LEU A 165 -13.85 21.91 4.38
CA LEU A 165 -13.84 21.40 3.01
C LEU A 165 -15.06 20.52 2.72
N TRP A 166 -15.46 19.69 3.70
CA TRP A 166 -16.65 18.85 3.61
C TRP A 166 -17.93 19.68 3.57
N ALA A 167 -18.05 20.71 4.42
CA ALA A 167 -19.17 21.64 4.43
C ALA A 167 -19.27 22.46 3.13
N GLY A 168 -18.13 22.68 2.45
CA GLY A 168 -18.04 23.32 1.14
C GLY A 168 -18.41 22.45 -0.05
N LEU A 169 -18.72 21.16 0.14
CA LEU A 169 -19.11 20.28 -0.97
C LEU A 169 -20.43 20.75 -1.62
N PRO A 170 -20.54 20.70 -2.96
CA PRO A 170 -21.79 21.01 -3.64
C PRO A 170 -22.94 20.15 -3.12
N LYS A 171 -24.12 20.76 -2.93
CA LYS A 171 -25.33 20.04 -2.48
C LYS A 171 -25.58 18.81 -3.36
N GLY A 172 -25.69 17.64 -2.73
CA GLY A 172 -25.92 16.36 -3.41
C GLY A 172 -24.66 15.56 -3.74
N LYS A 173 -23.46 16.12 -3.58
CA LYS A 173 -22.21 15.34 -3.68
C LYS A 173 -21.94 14.59 -2.37
N LYS A 174 -21.64 13.30 -2.51
CA LYS A 174 -21.26 12.42 -1.40
C LYS A 174 -19.74 12.18 -1.48
N MET A 175 -19.06 12.23 -0.35
CA MET A 175 -17.65 11.83 -0.25
C MET A 175 -17.56 10.41 0.32
N GLN A 176 -16.70 9.60 -0.28
CA GLN A 176 -16.41 8.25 0.19
C GLN A 176 -15.31 8.31 1.23
N LEU A 177 -15.56 7.70 2.38
CA LEU A 177 -14.59 7.54 3.46
C LEU A 177 -14.42 6.07 3.76
N ILE A 178 -13.19 5.66 4.06
CA ILE A 178 -12.88 4.28 4.44
C ILE A 178 -12.37 4.29 5.88
N ARG A 179 -12.92 3.38 6.70
CA ARG A 179 -12.39 3.08 8.03
C ARG A 179 -11.37 1.96 7.90
N GLY A 180 -10.15 2.13 8.41
CA GLY A 180 -9.07 1.14 8.30
C GLY A 180 -9.50 -0.24 8.78
N SER A 181 -10.16 -0.29 9.95
CA SER A 181 -10.58 -1.53 10.59
C SER A 181 -11.71 -2.31 9.86
N GLY A 182 -12.33 -1.75 8.81
CA GLY A 182 -13.48 -2.36 8.11
C GLY A 182 -13.36 -2.42 6.59
N GLY A 183 -12.59 -1.50 5.98
CA GLY A 183 -12.46 -1.40 4.53
C GLY A 183 -11.70 -2.56 3.90
N MET A 184 -10.71 -3.12 4.59
CA MET A 184 -9.80 -4.14 4.03
C MET A 184 -10.45 -5.52 3.81
N ARG A 185 -11.48 -5.88 4.59
CA ARG A 185 -12.15 -7.20 4.51
C ARG A 185 -12.82 -7.46 3.16
N TRP A 186 -13.16 -6.41 2.42
CA TRP A 186 -13.74 -6.51 1.07
C TRP A 186 -12.71 -6.79 -0.03
N TRP A 187 -11.43 -6.43 0.17
CA TRP A 187 -10.41 -6.47 -0.89
C TRP A 187 -9.67 -7.79 -1.00
N VAL A 188 -9.45 -8.50 0.12
CA VAL A 188 -8.85 -9.85 0.09
C VAL A 188 -9.71 -10.84 -0.71
N TRP A 189 -11.01 -10.58 -0.81
CA TRP A 189 -11.93 -11.39 -1.61
C TRP A 189 -11.82 -11.15 -3.13
N LEU A 190 -11.29 -10.00 -3.56
CA LEU A 190 -11.21 -9.64 -4.98
C LEU A 190 -9.92 -10.13 -5.69
N GLY A 191 -8.96 -10.68 -4.95
CA GLY A 191 -7.66 -11.12 -5.47
C GLY A 191 -7.41 -12.63 -5.44
N MET A 192 -8.42 -13.43 -5.09
CA MET A 192 -8.35 -14.90 -5.08
C MET A 192 -9.50 -15.48 -5.89
N ASN A 193 -9.34 -15.50 -7.21
CA ASN A 193 -10.07 -16.36 -8.13
C ASN A 193 -9.15 -16.73 -9.30
#